data_AF-A0A8J2TVV7-F1
#
_entry.id   AF-A0A8J2TVV7-F1
#
_cell.length_a   1.000
_cell.length_b   1.000
_cell.length_c   1.000
_cell.angle_alpha   90.00
_cell.angle_beta   90.00
_cell.angle_gamma   90.00
#
_symmetry.space_group_name_H-M   'P 1'
#
loop_
_entity.id
_entity.type
_entity.pdbx_description
1 polymer ?
#
loop_
_entity_poly.entity_id
_entity_poly.type
_entity_poly.pdbx_seq_one_letter_code
_entity_poly.pdbx_strand_id
1 'polypeptide(L)'
;MTAVNAPRRPGRHHSAKPGARTVIDASAMADVFLEGPRGDSAGQAVAAARQLWAPALFDSEVNSAIARLERSNAVSQRAADEAVHAVRAAPIRRAP
;
A
#
# COMPACT_ATOMS: atom_id res chain seq x y z
N MET A 1 25.75 25.37 -15.02
CA MET A 1 24.29 25.21 -15.15
C MET A 1 23.82 24.36 -13.97
N THR A 2 23.28 25.00 -12.93
CA THR A 2 22.93 24.32 -11.68
C THR A 2 21.41 24.37 -11.54
N ALA A 3 20.75 23.22 -11.67
CA ALA A 3 19.30 23.13 -11.54
C ALA A 3 18.89 23.38 -10.09
N VAL A 4 18.02 24.37 -9.92
CA VAL A 4 17.47 24.79 -8.62
C VAL A 4 16.48 23.73 -8.15
N ASN A 5 16.72 23.16 -6.98
CA ASN A 5 15.88 22.15 -6.36
C ASN A 5 14.61 22.84 -5.82
N ALA A 6 13.46 22.54 -6.42
CA ALA A 6 12.17 23.08 -5.96
C ALA A 6 11.79 22.44 -4.60
N PRO A 7 11.26 23.21 -3.64
CA PRO A 7 10.82 22.65 -2.38
C PRO A 7 9.65 21.68 -2.61
N ARG A 8 9.81 20.44 -2.11
CA ARG A 8 8.73 19.44 -2.06
C ARG A 8 7.56 20.06 -1.30
N ARG A 9 6.38 20.09 -1.93
CA ARG A 9 5.14 20.57 -1.29
C ARG A 9 4.92 19.78 0.02
N PRO A 10 4.68 20.45 1.15
CA PRO A 10 4.32 19.75 2.38
C PRO A 10 3.04 18.94 2.11
N GLY A 11 3.10 17.63 2.40
CA GLY A 11 1.95 16.75 2.29
C GLY A 11 0.78 17.35 3.06
N ARG A 12 -0.40 17.37 2.43
CA ARG A 12 -1.62 17.83 3.09
C ARG A 12 -1.89 16.95 4.30
N HIS A 13 -1.66 17.49 5.50
CA HIS A 13 -2.24 16.94 6.72
C HIS A 13 -3.74 17.20 6.70
N HIS A 14 -4.48 16.32 6.03
CA HIS A 14 -5.91 16.20 6.28
C HIS A 14 -6.06 15.72 7.72
N SER A 15 -6.42 16.65 8.63
CA SER A 15 -6.90 16.26 9.96
C SER A 15 -8.07 15.31 9.74
N ALA A 16 -7.85 14.02 10.03
CA ALA A 16 -8.87 13.00 9.86
C ALA A 16 -10.09 13.43 10.68
N LYS A 17 -11.25 13.57 10.01
CA LYS A 17 -12.49 13.85 10.73
C LYS A 17 -12.73 12.72 11.74
N PRO A 18 -13.22 13.00 12.95
CA PRO A 18 -13.67 11.95 13.85
C PRO A 18 -14.65 11.02 13.11
N GLY A 19 -14.33 9.72 13.05
CA GLY A 19 -15.10 8.72 12.29
C GLY A 19 -14.68 8.53 10.82
N ALA A 20 -13.62 9.19 10.33
CA ALA A 20 -13.07 8.93 9.01
C ALA A 20 -12.53 7.49 8.90
N ARG A 21 -12.94 6.78 7.85
CA ARG A 21 -12.45 5.44 7.53
C ARG A 21 -11.08 5.53 6.86
N THR A 22 -10.14 4.69 7.28
CA THR A 22 -8.89 4.49 6.54
C THR A 22 -9.17 3.55 5.38
N VAL A 23 -9.08 4.07 4.16
CA VAL A 23 -9.22 3.29 2.93
C VAL A 23 -7.83 2.98 2.38
N ILE A 24 -7.57 1.73 2.07
CA ILE A 24 -6.34 1.29 1.41
C ILE A 24 -6.64 0.95 -0.05
N ASP A 25 -5.84 1.52 -0.94
CA ASP A 25 -5.82 1.19 -2.36
C ASP A 25 -4.93 -0.03 -2.62
N ALA A 26 -5.17 -0.73 -3.73
CA ALA A 26 -4.37 -1.89 -4.13
C ALA A 26 -2.89 -1.54 -4.34
N SER A 27 -2.58 -0.38 -4.91
CA SER A 27 -1.19 0.04 -5.13
C SER A 27 -0.47 0.34 -3.82
N ALA A 28 -1.16 0.96 -2.86
CA ALA A 28 -0.62 1.22 -1.52
C ALA A 28 -0.42 -0.08 -0.72
N MET A 29 -1.28 -1.09 -0.90
CA MET A 29 -1.04 -2.41 -0.32
C MET A 29 0.16 -3.10 -0.97
N ALA A 30 0.31 -3.02 -2.29
CA ALA A 30 1.46 -3.62 -2.97
C ALA A 30 2.79 -3.01 -2.48
N ASP A 31 2.80 -1.71 -2.18
CA ASP A 31 3.98 -1.03 -1.63
C ASP A 31 4.44 -1.62 -0.30
N VAL A 32 3.55 -2.19 0.53
CA VAL A 32 3.90 -2.82 1.82
C VAL A 32 4.90 -3.96 1.65
N PHE A 33 4.93 -4.61 0.48
CA PHE A 33 5.82 -5.73 0.19
C PHE A 33 7.15 -5.32 -0.45
N LEU A 34 7.36 -4.02 -0.68
CA LEU A 34 8.62 -3.51 -1.20
C LEU A 34 9.62 -3.28 -0.07
N GLU A 35 10.89 -3.54 -0.36
CA GLU A 35 11.97 -3.14 0.54
C GLU A 35 12.26 -1.64 0.44
N GLY A 36 12.64 -1.04 1.57
CA GLY A 36 13.09 0.34 1.65
C GLY A 36 12.00 1.37 1.99
N PRO A 37 12.31 2.67 1.88
CA PRO A 37 11.54 3.72 2.56
C PRO A 37 10.05 3.78 2.19
N ARG A 38 9.72 3.39 0.95
CA ARG A 38 8.34 3.38 0.46
C ARG A 38 7.52 2.26 1.12
N GLY A 39 8.08 1.06 1.20
CA GLY A 39 7.41 -0.06 1.87
C GLY A 39 7.36 0.12 3.37
N ASP A 40 8.42 0.65 3.98
CA ASP A 40 8.45 1.00 5.40
C ASP A 40 7.31 1.98 5.75
N SER A 41 7.14 3.02 4.93
CA SER A 41 6.09 4.02 5.14
C SER A 41 4.70 3.43 4.93
N ALA A 42 4.50 2.59 3.91
CA ALA A 42 3.22 1.91 3.66
C ALA A 42 2.87 0.96 4.80
N GLY A 43 3.83 0.14 5.25
CA GLY A 43 3.67 -0.78 6.37
C GLY A 43 3.33 -0.06 7.67
N GLN A 44 4.00 1.05 7.98
CA GLN A 44 3.69 1.88 9.14
C GLN A 44 2.27 2.47 9.07
N ALA A 45 1.84 2.96 7.91
CA ALA A 45 0.49 3.49 7.72
C ALA A 45 -0.60 2.41 7.90
N VAL A 46 -0.34 1.21 7.39
CA VAL A 46 -1.21 0.03 7.56
C VAL A 46 -1.28 -0.38 9.03
N ALA A 47 -0.14 -0.47 9.72
CA ALA A 47 -0.07 -0.86 11.12
C ALA A 47 -0.74 0.15 12.06
N ALA A 48 -0.67 1.45 11.75
CA ALA A 48 -1.31 2.50 12.53
C ALA A 48 -2.84 2.56 12.35
N ALA A 49 -3.40 1.89 11.34
CA ALA A 49 -4.82 1.93 11.06
C ALA A 49 -5.62 1.04 12.02
N ARG A 50 -6.58 1.62 12.74
CA ARG A 50 -7.50 0.87 13.61
C ARG A 50 -8.39 -0.11 12.83
N GLN A 51 -8.78 0.26 11.61
CA GLN A 51 -9.59 -0.56 10.69
C GLN A 51 -9.29 -0.12 9.27
N LEU A 52 -9.00 -1.08 8.39
CA LEU A 52 -8.83 -0.82 6.96
C LEU A 52 -10.08 -1.18 6.18
N TRP A 53 -10.39 -0.33 5.20
CA TRP A 53 -11.41 -0.54 4.19
C TRP A 53 -10.77 -0.58 2.81
N ALA A 54 -11.34 -1.31 1.87
CA ALA A 54 -10.88 -1.33 0.49
C ALA A 54 -12.05 -1.45 -0.49
N PRO A 55 -11.89 -1.01 -1.75
CA PRO A 55 -12.88 -1.23 -2.80
C PRO A 55 -13.18 -2.71 -3.05
N ALA A 56 -14.32 -3.02 -3.66
CA ALA A 56 -14.70 -4.40 -4.00
C ALA A 56 -13.67 -5.12 -4.87
N LEU A 57 -12.99 -4.40 -5.78
CA LEU A 57 -11.99 -4.96 -6.71
C LEU A 57 -10.59 -5.12 -6.10
N PHE A 58 -10.40 -4.75 -4.83
CA PHE A 58 -9.10 -4.71 -4.18
C PHE A 58 -8.31 -6.01 -4.33
N ASP A 59 -8.94 -7.17 -4.12
CA ASP A 59 -8.26 -8.46 -4.17
C ASP A 59 -7.71 -8.78 -5.57
N SER A 60 -8.49 -8.49 -6.62
CA SER A 60 -8.00 -8.68 -8.00
C SER A 60 -6.87 -7.72 -8.34
N GLU A 61 -6.98 -6.46 -7.92
CA GLU A 61 -6.00 -5.43 -8.24
C GLU A 61 -4.69 -5.63 -7.50
N VAL A 62 -4.73 -5.99 -6.21
CA VAL A 62 -3.52 -6.23 -5.41
C VAL A 62 -2.78 -7.49 -5.86
N ASN A 63 -3.50 -8.57 -6.20
CA ASN A 63 -2.87 -9.78 -6.75
C ASN A 63 -2.22 -9.50 -8.12
N SER A 64 -2.87 -8.70 -8.97
CA SER A 64 -2.29 -8.25 -10.24
C SER A 64 -1.04 -7.38 -10.03
N ALA A 65 -1.05 -6.52 -8.99
CA ALA A 65 0.11 -5.72 -8.62
C ALA A 65 1.27 -6.58 -8.10
N ILE A 66 1.03 -7.53 -7.20
CA ILE A 66 2.04 -8.48 -6.70
C ILE A 66 2.65 -9.28 -7.87
N ALA A 67 1.82 -9.81 -8.76
CA ALA A 67 2.28 -10.54 -9.95
C ALA A 67 3.08 -9.65 -10.92
N ARG A 68 2.90 -8.32 -10.89
CA ARG A 68 3.73 -7.39 -11.66
C ARG A 68 5.08 -7.18 -10.99
N LEU A 69 5.11 -7.04 -9.66
CA LEU A 69 6.34 -6.86 -8.89
C LEU A 69 7.27 -8.08 -9.01
N GLU A 70 6.70 -9.29 -8.97
CA GLU A 70 7.44 -10.54 -9.17
C GLU A 70 8.04 -10.60 -10.58
N ARG A 71 7.24 -10.36 -11.62
CA ARG A 71 7.73 -10.37 -13.02
C ARG A 71 8.79 -9.31 -13.32
N SER A 72 8.80 -8.21 -12.58
CA SER A 72 9.84 -7.19 -12.68
C SER A 72 11.07 -7.46 -11.82
N ASN A 73 11.11 -8.59 -11.10
CA ASN A 73 12.12 -8.95 -10.09
C ASN A 73 12.24 -7.92 -8.96
N ALA A 74 11.18 -7.14 -8.71
CA ALA A 74 11.14 -6.19 -7.58
C ALA A 74 10.89 -6.92 -6.25
N VAL A 75 10.27 -8.09 -6.31
CA VAL A 75 10.16 -9.05 -5.22
C VAL A 75 10.50 -10.43 -5.75
N SER A 76 11.00 -11.33 -4.89
CA SER A 76 11.18 -12.73 -5.26
C SER A 76 9.84 -13.45 -5.39
N GLN A 77 9.81 -14.57 -6.12
CA GLN A 77 8.61 -15.41 -6.21
C GLN A 77 8.10 -15.86 -4.83
N ARG A 78 9.02 -16.25 -3.94
CA ARG A 78 8.69 -16.60 -2.55
C ARG A 78 8.02 -15.43 -1.81
N ALA A 79 8.58 -14.23 -1.93
CA ALA A 79 8.02 -13.04 -1.31
C ALA A 79 6.64 -12.68 -1.90
N ALA A 80 6.43 -12.93 -3.19
CA ALA A 80 5.12 -12.76 -3.83
C ALA A 80 4.07 -13.75 -3.30
N ASP A 81 4.44 -15.02 -3.11
CA ASP A 81 3.55 -16.02 -2.50
C ASP A 81 3.18 -15.64 -1.06
N GLU A 82 4.18 -15.25 -0.26
CA GLU A 82 3.98 -14.75 1.11
C GLU A 82 3.08 -13.50 1.13
N ALA A 83 3.23 -12.59 0.16
CA ALA A 83 2.39 -11.41 0.02
C ALA A 83 0.92 -11.75 -0.29
N VAL A 84 0.66 -12.70 -1.19
CA VAL A 84 -0.71 -13.17 -1.51
C VAL A 84 -1.37 -13.76 -0.25
N HIS A 85 -0.64 -14.56 0.51
CA HIS A 85 -1.12 -15.09 1.79
C HIS A 85 -1.41 -13.99 2.81
N ALA A 86 -0.51 -13.01 2.94
CA ALA A 86 -0.69 -11.87 3.83
C ALA A 86 -1.92 -11.04 3.47
N VAL A 87 -2.14 -10.73 2.18
CA VAL A 87 -3.33 -10.01 1.71
C VAL A 87 -4.61 -10.75 2.08
N ARG A 88 -4.66 -12.07 1.86
CA ARG A 88 -5.84 -12.90 2.21
C ARG A 88 -6.13 -12.92 3.71
N ALA A 89 -5.08 -12.92 4.53
CA ALA A 89 -5.21 -12.92 5.99
C ALA A 89 -5.46 -11.52 6.58
N ALA A 90 -5.26 -10.46 5.80
CA ALA A 90 -5.34 -9.09 6.30
C ALA A 90 -6.79 -8.72 6.71
N PRO A 91 -7.01 -8.13 7.90
CA PRO A 91 -8.33 -7.78 8.41
C PRO A 91 -8.90 -6.51 7.75
N ILE A 92 -9.11 -6.56 6.45
CA ILE A 92 -9.54 -5.43 5.61
C ILE A 92 -10.99 -5.64 5.19
N ARG A 93 -11.86 -4.66 5.45
CA ARG A 93 -13.27 -4.72 5.04
C ARG A 93 -13.43 -4.27 3.60
N ARG A 94 -14.04 -5.11 2.75
CA ARG A 94 -14.44 -4.70 1.40
C ARG A 94 -15.71 -3.85 1.49
N ALA A 95 -15.67 -2.67 0.88
CA ALA A 95 -16.87 -1.89 0.62
C ALA A 95 -17.46 -2.32 -0.74
N PRO A 96 -18.79 -2.49 -0.84
CA PRO A 96 -19.45 -2.73 -2.12
C PRO A 96 -19.32 -1.53 -3.06
#